data_AF-A0A3B7R5Z7-F1
#
_entry.id   AF-A0A3B7R5Z7-F1
#
_cell.length_a   1.000
_cell.length_b   1.000
_cell.length_c   1.000
_cell.angle_alpha   90.00
_cell.angle_beta   90.00
_cell.angle_gamma   90.00
#
_symmetry.space_group_name_H-M   'P 1'
#
loop_
_entity.id
_entity.type
_entity.pdbx_description
1 polymer ?
#
loop_
_entity_poly.entity_id
_entity_poly.type
_entity_poly.pdbx_seq_one_letter_code
_entity_poly.pdbx_strand_id
1 'polypeptide(L)'
;MGNRYTLRAVAEADGPVVSLVLVTLGNDHPDVWEMDLPYLLWESMGTRAASQLVARIFRERHPLAARLLGSCHVHRIITNALQQHSTERVR
;
A
#
# COMPACT_ATOMS: atom_id res chain seq x y z
N MET A 1 -18.43 19.05 -8.32
CA MET A 1 -17.78 17.84 -8.86
C MET A 1 -16.70 17.43 -7.88
N GLY A 2 -16.91 16.33 -7.14
CA GLY A 2 -15.94 15.89 -6.14
C GLY A 2 -14.75 15.23 -6.82
N ASN A 3 -13.54 15.74 -6.57
CA ASN A 3 -12.30 15.06 -6.97
C ASN A 3 -12.27 13.67 -6.36
N ARG A 4 -12.58 12.64 -7.17
CA ARG A 4 -12.59 11.26 -6.70
C ARG A 4 -11.18 10.69 -6.78
N TYR A 5 -10.38 10.96 -5.76
CA TYR A 5 -9.12 10.25 -5.56
C TYR A 5 -9.41 8.79 -5.23
N THR A 6 -8.75 7.88 -5.94
CA THR A 6 -8.83 6.44 -5.66
C THR A 6 -7.43 5.89 -5.47
N LEU A 7 -7.27 4.96 -4.54
CA LEU A 7 -6.02 4.24 -4.33
C LEU A 7 -6.24 2.75 -4.60
N ARG A 8 -5.31 2.16 -5.34
CA ARG A 8 -5.17 0.71 -5.49
C ARG A 8 -3.81 0.30 -4.98
N ALA A 9 -3.73 -0.86 -4.34
CA ALA A 9 -2.47 -1.45 -3.92
C ALA A 9 -2.43 -2.90 -4.41
N VAL A 10 -1.29 -3.30 -4.94
CA VAL A 10 -0.96 -4.67 -5.31
C VAL A 10 0.31 -5.04 -4.57
N ALA A 11 0.38 -6.28 -4.10
CA ALA A 11 1.54 -6.85 -3.44
C ALA A 11 1.96 -8.07 -4.25
N GLU A 12 3.18 -8.09 -4.76
CA GLU A 12 3.71 -9.19 -5.57
C GLU A 12 5.01 -9.73 -4.96
N ALA A 13 5.26 -11.03 -5.13
CA ALA A 13 6.50 -11.62 -4.65
C ALA A 13 7.64 -11.26 -5.61
N ASP A 14 8.72 -10.70 -5.07
CA ASP A 14 9.98 -10.54 -5.78
C ASP A 14 11.14 -11.00 -4.88
N GLY A 15 11.56 -12.25 -5.07
CA GLY A 15 12.63 -12.87 -4.29
C GLY A 15 12.42 -12.74 -2.77
N PRO A 16 13.32 -12.05 -2.04
CA PRO A 16 13.26 -11.89 -0.58
C PRO A 16 12.32 -10.75 -0.11
N VAL A 17 11.63 -10.07 -1.02
CA VAL A 17 10.73 -8.96 -0.69
C VAL A 17 9.32 -9.20 -1.24
N VAL A 18 8.36 -8.45 -0.71
CA VAL A 18 7.10 -8.17 -1.38
C VAL A 18 7.18 -6.77 -1.99
N SER A 19 7.03 -6.67 -3.30
CA SER A 19 6.96 -5.39 -4.01
C SER A 19 5.52 -4.88 -3.93
N LEU A 20 5.36 -3.76 -3.25
CA LEU A 20 4.07 -3.08 -3.07
C LEU A 20 3.96 -1.96 -4.10
N VAL A 21 3.02 -2.12 -5.02
CA VAL A 21 2.70 -1.11 -6.04
C VAL A 21 1.41 -0.39 -5.65
N LEU A 22 1.51 0.90 -5.36
CA LEU A 22 0.40 1.77 -5.00
C LEU A 22 0.09 2.71 -6.18
N VAL A 23 -1.13 2.61 -6.71
CA VAL A 23 -1.60 3.43 -7.82
C VAL A 23 -2.67 4.39 -7.32
N THR A 24 -2.35 5.69 -7.34
CA THR A 24 -3.29 6.77 -7.02
C THR A 24 -3.87 7.34 -8.31
N LEU A 25 -5.19 7.29 -8.46
CA LEU A 25 -5.92 7.87 -9.58
C LEU A 25 -6.50 9.22 -9.16
N GLY A 26 -5.96 10.31 -9.71
CA GLY A 26 -6.45 11.68 -9.56
C GLY A 26 -7.06 12.22 -10.86
N ASN A 27 -7.27 13.54 -10.94
CA ASN A 27 -7.92 14.17 -12.09
C ASN A 27 -7.06 14.26 -13.35
N ASP A 28 -5.75 14.38 -13.20
CA ASP A 28 -4.87 14.71 -14.32
C ASP A 28 -4.12 13.46 -14.82
N HIS A 29 -3.42 12.73 -13.94
CA HIS A 29 -2.70 11.50 -14.29
C HIS A 29 -2.64 10.50 -13.13
N PRO A 30 -2.57 9.18 -13.42
CA PRO A 30 -2.27 8.18 -12.41
C PRO A 30 -0.85 8.38 -11.86
N ASP A 31 -0.72 8.40 -10.54
CA ASP A 31 0.57 8.39 -9.83
C ASP A 31 0.85 6.97 -9.34
N VAL A 32 2.03 6.45 -9.63
CA VAL A 32 2.46 5.09 -9.27
C VAL A 32 3.64 5.20 -8.33
N TRP A 33 3.49 4.60 -7.15
CA TRP A 33 4.56 4.49 -6.18
C TRP A 33 4.80 3.03 -5.84
N GLU A 34 6.05 2.61 -5.99
CA GLU A 34 6.51 1.26 -5.67
C GLU A 34 7.43 1.30 -4.46
N MET A 35 7.31 0.27 -3.61
CA MET A 35 8.27 0.03 -2.55
C MET A 35 8.45 -1.46 -2.27
N ASP A 36 9.66 -1.83 -1.90
CA ASP A 36 9.96 -3.17 -1.44
C ASP A 36 9.83 -3.26 0.08
N LEU A 37 9.08 -4.26 0.53
CA LEU A 37 8.98 -4.62 1.94
C LEU A 37 9.63 -6.00 2.14
N PRO A 38 10.77 -6.09 2.85
CA PRO A 38 11.42 -7.37 3.12
C PRO A 38 10.50 -8.33 3.86
N TYR A 39 10.45 -9.60 3.43
CA TYR A 39 9.63 -10.61 4.13
C TYR A 39 10.06 -10.78 5.57
N LEU A 40 11.36 -10.82 5.84
CA LEU A 40 11.88 -10.92 7.21
C LEU A 40 11.35 -9.81 8.11
N LEU A 41 11.28 -8.57 7.60
CA LEU A 41 10.75 -7.45 8.35
C LEU A 41 9.24 -7.62 8.54
N TRP A 42 8.49 -7.89 7.47
CA TRP A 42 7.05 -8.09 7.54
C TRP A 42 6.66 -9.21 8.50
N GLU A 43 7.29 -10.38 8.40
CA GLU A 43 7.03 -11.54 9.25
C GLU A 43 7.34 -11.24 10.73
N SER A 44 8.41 -10.51 11.02
CA SER A 44 8.75 -10.12 12.39
C SER A 44 7.74 -9.14 13.03
N MET A 45 7.11 -8.28 12.23
CA MET A 45 6.19 -7.25 12.70
C MET A 45 4.72 -7.69 12.65
N GLY A 46 4.40 -8.62 11.75
CA GLY A 46 3.03 -8.96 11.37
C GLY A 46 2.37 -7.94 10.44
N THR A 47 1.34 -8.38 9.71
CA THR A 47 0.69 -7.62 8.64
C THR A 47 0.14 -6.27 9.05
N ARG A 48 -0.43 -6.15 10.26
CA ARG A 48 -0.99 -4.88 10.75
C ARG A 48 0.09 -3.82 10.97
N ALA A 49 1.21 -4.19 11.58
CA ALA A 49 2.28 -3.22 11.85
C ALA A 49 3.03 -2.86 10.56
N ALA A 50 3.24 -3.84 9.67
CA ALA A 50 3.81 -3.61 8.34
C ALA A 50 2.93 -2.66 7.49
N SER A 51 1.62 -2.87 7.46
CA SER A 51 0.72 -1.99 6.70
C SER A 51 0.66 -0.58 7.28
N GLN A 52 0.76 -0.41 8.60
CA GLN A 52 0.89 0.90 9.23
C GLN A 52 2.17 1.63 8.84
N LEU A 53 3.30 0.91 8.78
CA LEU A 53 4.59 1.45 8.32
C LEU A 53 4.48 1.95 6.88
N VAL A 54 4.00 1.10 5.96
CA VAL A 54 3.81 1.45 4.55
C VAL A 54 2.85 2.62 4.40
N ALA A 55 1.72 2.61 5.12
CA ALA A 55 0.76 3.71 5.08
C ALA A 55 1.37 5.02 5.60
N ARG A 56 2.23 4.97 6.62
CA ARG A 56 2.96 6.15 7.10
C ARG A 56 3.89 6.69 6.02
N ILE A 57 4.70 5.85 5.39
CA ILE A 57 5.62 6.24 4.32
C ILE A 57 4.85 6.84 3.13
N PHE A 58 3.73 6.22 2.75
CA PHE A 58 2.84 6.76 1.72
C PHE A 58 2.38 8.19 2.03
N ARG A 59 1.97 8.46 3.27
CA ARG A 59 1.50 9.80 3.67
C ARG A 59 2.62 10.83 3.66
N GLU A 60 3.84 10.43 4.03
CA GLU A 60 5.01 11.30 4.01
C GLU A 60 5.41 11.65 2.57
N ARG A 61 5.28 10.71 1.63
CA ARG A 61 5.59 10.91 0.20
C ARG A 61 4.48 11.60 -0.58
N HIS A 62 3.22 11.25 -0.33
CA HIS A 62 2.04 11.72 -1.08
C HIS A 62 1.03 12.39 -0.13
N PRO A 63 1.39 13.51 0.53
CA PRO A 63 0.57 14.12 1.59
C PRO A 63 -0.80 14.58 1.10
N LEU A 64 -0.90 15.09 -0.14
CA LEU A 64 -2.16 15.53 -0.73
C LEU A 64 -3.09 14.34 -1.02
N ALA A 65 -2.58 13.29 -1.67
CA ALA A 65 -3.35 12.08 -1.95
C ALA A 65 -3.83 11.43 -0.64
N ALA A 66 -2.93 11.28 0.33
CA ALA A 66 -3.26 10.78 1.66
C ALA A 66 -4.35 11.58 2.37
N ARG A 67 -4.31 12.91 2.28
CA ARG A 67 -5.33 13.79 2.86
C ARG A 67 -6.69 13.60 2.19
N LEU A 68 -6.73 13.48 0.86
CA LEU A 68 -7.96 13.33 0.09
C LEU A 68 -8.57 11.94 0.20
N LEU A 69 -7.74 10.90 0.30
CA LEU A 69 -8.17 9.50 0.49
C LEU A 69 -8.56 9.19 1.94
N GLY A 70 -7.93 9.85 2.91
CA GLY A 70 -8.09 9.60 4.34
C GLY A 70 -7.17 8.49 4.86
N SER A 71 -6.52 8.74 6.00
CA SER A 71 -5.50 7.85 6.57
C SER A 71 -6.00 6.42 6.85
N CYS A 72 -7.21 6.28 7.39
CA CYS A 72 -7.79 4.97 7.68
C CYS A 72 -8.07 4.18 6.39
N HIS A 73 -8.46 4.86 5.32
CA HIS A 73 -8.76 4.23 4.03
C HIS A 73 -7.48 3.70 3.36
N VAL A 74 -6.43 4.53 3.33
CA VAL A 74 -5.10 4.15 2.82
C VAL A 74 -4.57 2.92 3.56
N HIS A 75 -4.56 2.97 4.89
CA HIS A 75 -4.09 1.86 5.73
C HIS A 75 -4.85 0.56 5.46
N ARG A 76 -6.18 0.63 5.31
CA ARG A 76 -7.02 -0.54 4.99
C ARG A 76 -6.68 -1.13 3.62
N ILE A 77 -6.50 -0.31 2.59
CA ILE A 77 -6.16 -0.77 1.24
C ILE A 77 -4.83 -1.54 1.25
N ILE A 78 -3.80 -0.98 1.89
CA ILE A 78 -2.49 -1.62 2.00
C ILE A 78 -2.57 -2.93 2.80
N THR A 79 -3.32 -2.92 3.91
CA THR A 79 -3.52 -4.12 4.72
C THR A 79 -4.16 -5.24 3.89
N ASN A 80 -5.19 -4.92 3.11
CA ASN A 80 -5.87 -5.89 2.27
C ASN A 80 -4.94 -6.47 1.19
N ALA A 81 -4.13 -5.64 0.53
CA ALA A 81 -3.17 -6.10 -0.47
C ALA A 81 -2.17 -7.10 0.13
N LEU A 82 -1.59 -6.78 1.29
CA LEU A 82 -0.68 -7.67 2.01
C LEU A 82 -1.35 -8.97 2.48
N GLN A 83 -2.60 -8.91 2.96
CA GLN A 83 -3.36 -10.09 3.36
C GLN A 83 -3.70 -11.00 2.17
N GLN A 84 -4.08 -10.40 1.04
CA GLN A 84 -4.36 -11.14 -0.19
C GLN A 84 -3.11 -11.89 -0.65
N HIS A 85 -1.98 -11.19 -0.75
CA HIS A 85 -0.69 -11.80 -1.10
C HIS A 85 -0.30 -12.93 -0.13
N SER A 86 -0.46 -12.70 1.17
CA SER A 86 -0.20 -13.73 2.18
C SER A 86 -1.09 -14.97 2.01
N THR A 87 -2.33 -14.80 1.55
CA THR A 87 -3.26 -15.91 1.30
C THR A 87 -2.87 -16.68 0.04
N GLU A 88 -2.43 -15.97 -1.01
CA GLU A 88 -1.96 -16.56 -2.27
C GLU A 88 -0.68 -17.37 -2.07
N ARG A 89 0.24 -16.92 -1.20
CA ARG A 89 1.47 -17.67 -0.86
C ARG A 89 1.24 -19.01 -0.15
N VAL A 90 0.11 -19.18 0.53
CA VAL A 90 -0.19 -20.39 1.34
C VAL A 90 -0.95 -21.45 0.52
N ARG A 91 -1.46 -21.08 -0.66
CA ARG A 91 -2.13 -22.00 -1.59
C ARG A 91 -1.13 -22.71 -2.49
#